data_AF-A0A1H1CZV2-F1
#
_entry.id   AF-A0A1H1CZV2-F1
#
_cell.length_a   1.000
_cell.length_b   1.000
_cell.length_c   1.000
_cell.angle_alpha   90.00
_cell.angle_beta   90.00
_cell.angle_gamma   90.00
#
_symmetry.space_group_name_H-M   'P 1'
#
loop_
_entity.id
_entity.type
_entity.pdbx_description
1 polymer ?
#
loop_
_entity_poly.entity_id
_entity_poly.type
_entity_poly.pdbx_seq_one_letter_code
_entity_poly.pdbx_strand_id
1 'polypeptide(L)'
;MSVTGLRFAGTRALLVELSSLDSVLALHAHLLGSPLPGQIDVLAAASTVLIKCDTRAHALKARAAVERLELGAAPAASGEIVEIPVNYDGEDLAEVARLAGLSPEGVVNAHIGQLWTAAFGGFAPGFAYLVGEDHVLDVPRRDTPRTAVPAGAVALAGGYSAVYPRKSPGGWQLIGHTSTVMWDLERANPALIRPQDRVRFVPARESIAARSETAALNAPPHTEDIQQEHGITQQQPVSQSAAQTAAEPQAAKQSGTAGSSLEVVSPGLRSLLQDLGRPGLGDLGVSASGAVDPSAARQANRLAGNGSGDAVIENLFGSLVLRARGDQVLAVTGARVELTINPSGRRPAQDAPFALLDGETLALGPATTGLQAYVAVRGGIEVEPVLGSRSTDTMSGLGPAPLAAGSVLPIGQTTNRHVVGTPEPSALRVAPGEAATLRITAGPRDDWFGAAGLERLTGQKWLASSASDRIGLRLELPDGAKGSAAPASLARIREGELKSEGVVAGSLQVPPSGLPVLFLADHPVTGGYPVIAAVVPEDLPVAAQLPPGTTIRFVLVDPDTLQATGTAGATTSLEGPRP
;
A
#
# COMPACT_ATOMS: atom_id res chain seq x y z
N MET A 1 -27.69 -2.29 16.37
CA MET A 1 -26.57 -2.05 15.44
C MET A 1 -26.98 -0.93 14.50
N SER A 2 -26.18 0.12 14.35
CA SER A 2 -26.58 1.28 13.54
C SER A 2 -25.38 1.91 12.84
N VAL A 3 -25.63 2.41 11.63
CA VAL A 3 -24.76 3.33 10.92
C VAL A 3 -24.85 4.70 11.62
N THR A 4 -23.71 5.24 12.04
CA THR A 4 -23.61 6.56 12.70
C THR A 4 -23.11 7.64 11.75
N GLY A 5 -22.52 7.25 10.63
CA GLY A 5 -22.04 8.17 9.60
C GLY A 5 -21.77 7.43 8.29
N LEU A 6 -21.92 8.14 7.19
CA LEU A 6 -21.61 7.64 5.86
C LEU A 6 -20.90 8.74 5.09
N ARG A 7 -19.65 8.49 4.69
CA ARG A 7 -18.80 9.49 4.06
C ARG A 7 -18.17 8.95 2.79
N PHE A 8 -17.90 9.83 1.84
CA PHE A 8 -17.04 9.49 0.72
C PHE A 8 -15.58 9.36 1.18
N ALA A 9 -14.91 8.35 0.65
CA ALA A 9 -13.46 8.20 0.69
C ALA A 9 -12.94 8.31 -0.74
N GLY A 10 -12.96 9.51 -1.29
CA GLY A 10 -12.83 9.73 -2.74
C GLY A 10 -14.12 9.44 -3.50
N THR A 11 -14.03 9.38 -4.82
CA THR A 11 -15.22 9.29 -5.70
C THR A 11 -15.69 7.86 -5.98
N ARG A 12 -14.92 6.86 -5.53
CA ARG A 12 -15.17 5.43 -5.80
C ARG A 12 -15.19 4.57 -4.53
N ALA A 13 -15.18 5.19 -3.36
CA ALA A 13 -15.26 4.46 -2.11
C ALA A 13 -16.08 5.22 -1.07
N LEU A 14 -16.62 4.45 -0.12
CA LEU A 14 -17.43 4.95 0.99
C LEU A 14 -16.84 4.41 2.29
N LEU A 15 -16.78 5.27 3.30
CA LEU A 15 -16.46 4.89 4.66
C LEU A 15 -17.74 4.95 5.49
N VAL A 16 -18.19 3.79 5.95
CA VAL A 16 -19.36 3.62 6.82
C VAL A 16 -18.88 3.61 8.26
N GLU A 17 -19.37 4.53 9.08
CA GLU A 17 -19.10 4.60 10.52
C GLU A 17 -20.22 3.89 11.28
N LEU A 18 -19.86 3.11 12.28
CA LEU A 18 -20.78 2.18 12.94
C LEU A 18 -20.68 2.31 14.47
N SER A 19 -21.82 2.13 15.14
CA SER A 19 -21.95 2.37 16.59
C SER A 19 -21.22 1.37 17.49
N SER A 20 -20.85 0.20 16.96
CA SER A 20 -20.22 -0.88 17.74
C SER A 20 -19.43 -1.81 16.82
N LEU A 21 -18.55 -2.62 17.41
CA LEU A 21 -17.83 -3.66 16.66
C LEU A 21 -18.79 -4.69 16.07
N ASP A 22 -19.83 -5.10 16.79
CA ASP A 22 -20.84 -6.02 16.26
C ASP A 22 -21.53 -5.46 15.01
N SER A 23 -21.81 -4.16 15.00
CA SER A 23 -22.33 -3.47 13.80
C SER A 23 -21.35 -3.55 12.62
N VAL A 24 -20.04 -3.45 12.88
CA VAL A 24 -18.96 -3.59 11.88
C VAL A 24 -18.95 -5.00 11.31
N LEU A 25 -18.92 -6.01 12.18
CA LEU A 25 -18.91 -7.40 11.77
C LEU A 25 -20.18 -7.79 11.00
N ALA A 26 -21.34 -7.29 11.44
CA ALA A 26 -22.61 -7.52 10.76
C ALA A 26 -22.63 -6.96 9.33
N LEU A 27 -22.25 -5.68 9.16
CA LEU A 27 -22.22 -5.05 7.84
C LEU A 27 -21.17 -5.71 6.93
N HIS A 28 -19.98 -5.96 7.46
CA HIS A 28 -18.89 -6.59 6.72
C HIS A 28 -19.28 -7.98 6.22
N ALA A 29 -19.82 -8.82 7.11
CA ALA A 29 -20.31 -10.14 6.73
C ALA A 29 -21.43 -10.10 5.68
N HIS A 30 -22.36 -9.16 5.82
CA HIS A 30 -23.44 -8.96 4.84
C HIS A 30 -22.88 -8.62 3.46
N LEU A 31 -21.92 -7.69 3.38
CA LEU A 31 -21.31 -7.25 2.13
C LEU A 31 -20.34 -8.26 1.52
N LEU A 32 -19.76 -9.16 2.31
CA LEU A 32 -19.02 -10.32 1.81
C LEU A 32 -19.95 -11.39 1.23
N GLY A 33 -21.04 -11.71 1.93
CA GLY A 33 -22.01 -12.72 1.50
C GLY A 33 -22.93 -12.27 0.37
N SER A 34 -23.15 -10.97 0.22
CA SER A 34 -23.97 -10.36 -0.83
C SER A 34 -23.38 -9.02 -1.29
N PRO A 35 -22.30 -9.05 -2.09
CA PRO A 35 -21.62 -7.84 -2.57
C PRO A 35 -22.55 -6.93 -3.36
N LEU A 36 -22.35 -5.62 -3.21
CA LEU A 36 -23.07 -4.61 -3.99
C LEU A 36 -22.60 -4.62 -5.46
N PRO A 37 -23.43 -4.18 -6.43
CA PRO A 37 -23.00 -4.06 -7.82
C PRO A 37 -21.75 -3.19 -7.96
N GLY A 38 -20.69 -3.75 -8.55
CA GLY A 38 -19.41 -3.07 -8.76
C GLY A 38 -18.53 -2.97 -7.51
N GLN A 39 -18.89 -3.61 -6.39
CA GLN A 39 -18.02 -3.73 -5.22
C GLN A 39 -16.77 -4.54 -5.58
N ILE A 40 -15.60 -3.92 -5.40
CA ILE A 40 -14.29 -4.53 -5.67
C ILE A 40 -13.54 -4.91 -4.40
N ASP A 41 -13.90 -4.30 -3.27
CA ASP A 41 -13.26 -4.53 -1.97
C ASP A 41 -14.22 -4.10 -0.86
N VAL A 42 -14.17 -4.79 0.27
CA VAL A 42 -14.83 -4.39 1.51
C VAL A 42 -13.86 -4.64 2.65
N LEU A 43 -13.68 -3.66 3.53
CA LEU A 43 -12.66 -3.71 4.58
C LEU A 43 -13.24 -3.25 5.90
N ALA A 44 -13.35 -4.17 6.87
CA ALA A 44 -13.64 -3.81 8.25
C ALA A 44 -12.41 -3.21 8.93
N ALA A 45 -12.59 -2.17 9.74
CA ALA A 45 -11.52 -1.56 10.51
C ALA A 45 -12.07 -0.82 11.73
N ALA A 46 -11.84 -1.39 12.91
CA ALA A 46 -12.27 -0.89 14.22
C ALA A 46 -13.77 -0.54 14.30
N SER A 47 -14.14 0.71 14.04
CA SER A 47 -15.54 1.21 14.06
C SER A 47 -16.05 1.59 12.67
N THR A 48 -15.40 1.11 11.61
CA THR A 48 -15.70 1.47 10.23
C THR A 48 -15.72 0.25 9.30
N VAL A 49 -16.47 0.37 8.20
CA VAL A 49 -16.36 -0.50 7.03
C VAL A 49 -16.12 0.39 5.80
N LEU A 50 -15.01 0.16 5.11
CA LEU A 50 -14.73 0.78 3.81
C LEU A 50 -15.31 -0.10 2.70
N ILE A 51 -16.04 0.50 1.76
CA ILE A 51 -16.56 -0.16 0.55
C ILE A 51 -15.89 0.50 -0.64
N LYS A 52 -15.16 -0.26 -1.46
CA LYS A 52 -14.58 0.25 -2.72
C LYS A 52 -15.38 -0.28 -3.90
N CYS A 53 -15.59 0.58 -4.89
CA CYS A 53 -16.27 0.24 -6.13
C CYS A 53 -15.37 0.48 -7.36
N ASP A 54 -15.63 -0.24 -8.45
CA ASP A 54 -14.90 -0.09 -9.72
C ASP A 54 -15.08 1.30 -10.36
N THR A 55 -16.24 1.92 -10.16
CA THR A 55 -16.70 3.15 -10.79
C THR A 55 -17.41 4.04 -9.81
N ARG A 56 -17.43 5.34 -10.12
CA ARG A 56 -18.18 6.35 -9.36
C ARG A 56 -19.68 6.04 -9.33
N ALA A 57 -20.24 5.63 -10.47
CA ALA A 57 -21.66 5.32 -10.56
C ALA A 57 -22.07 4.18 -9.60
N HIS A 58 -21.21 3.17 -9.45
CA HIS A 58 -21.42 2.11 -8.46
C HIS A 58 -21.25 2.60 -7.03
N ALA A 59 -20.28 3.48 -6.73
CA ALA A 59 -20.17 4.09 -5.40
C ALA A 59 -21.41 4.91 -5.00
N LEU A 60 -21.98 5.68 -5.92
CA LEU A 60 -23.24 6.42 -5.69
C LEU A 60 -24.42 5.49 -5.39
N LYS A 61 -24.55 4.40 -6.15
CA LYS A 61 -25.57 3.37 -5.90
C LYS A 61 -25.35 2.65 -4.57
N ALA A 62 -24.10 2.35 -4.23
CA ALA A 62 -23.73 1.73 -2.97
C ALA A 62 -24.11 2.62 -1.78
N ARG A 63 -23.88 3.93 -1.87
CA ARG A 63 -24.29 4.91 -0.84
C ARG A 63 -25.79 4.83 -0.57
N ALA A 64 -26.60 4.94 -1.63
CA ALA A 64 -28.05 4.85 -1.54
C ALA A 64 -28.56 3.47 -1.06
N ALA A 65 -27.79 2.39 -1.26
CA ALA A 65 -28.10 1.07 -0.73
C ALA A 65 -27.80 0.98 0.77
N VAL A 66 -26.61 1.44 1.19
CA VAL A 66 -26.19 1.43 2.61
C VAL A 66 -27.10 2.30 3.48
N GLU A 67 -27.53 3.46 2.99
CA GLU A 67 -28.47 4.35 3.70
C GLU A 67 -29.83 3.67 4.00
N ARG A 68 -30.21 2.66 3.22
CA ARG A 68 -31.46 1.90 3.37
C ARG A 68 -31.27 0.54 4.04
N LEU A 69 -30.05 0.19 4.43
CA LEU A 69 -29.75 -1.12 4.96
C LEU A 69 -30.14 -1.20 6.44
N GLU A 70 -31.05 -2.11 6.76
CA GLU A 70 -31.34 -2.48 8.15
C GLU A 70 -30.32 -3.53 8.60
N LEU A 71 -29.40 -3.13 9.48
CA LEU A 71 -28.42 -4.04 10.06
C LEU A 71 -29.12 -4.98 11.05
N GLY A 72 -29.17 -6.26 10.69
CA GLY A 72 -29.60 -7.34 11.57
C GLY A 72 -28.59 -7.60 12.70
N ALA A 73 -28.75 -8.73 13.39
CA ALA A 73 -27.75 -9.19 14.35
C ALA A 73 -26.44 -9.55 13.62
N ALA A 74 -25.31 -9.32 14.28
CA ALA A 74 -24.04 -9.84 13.82
C ALA A 74 -24.14 -11.35 13.67
N PRO A 75 -23.64 -11.92 12.56
CA PRO A 75 -23.62 -13.37 12.43
C PRO A 75 -22.79 -13.95 13.57
N ALA A 76 -23.26 -15.07 14.13
CA ALA A 76 -22.44 -15.85 15.04
C ALA A 76 -21.12 -16.20 14.33
N ALA A 77 -19.98 -16.02 15.02
CA ALA A 77 -18.67 -16.36 14.47
C ALA A 77 -18.68 -17.82 13.99
N SER A 78 -18.71 -17.99 12.68
CA SER A 78 -18.87 -19.29 12.00
C SER A 78 -17.57 -19.78 11.36
N GLY A 79 -16.50 -18.99 11.44
CA GLY A 79 -15.18 -19.36 10.96
C GLY A 79 -14.55 -20.47 11.78
N GLU A 80 -13.46 -21.03 11.24
CA GLU A 80 -12.76 -22.15 11.85
C GLU A 80 -12.11 -21.72 13.17
N ILE A 81 -11.93 -22.68 14.09
CA ILE A 81 -11.14 -22.45 15.30
C ILE A 81 -9.68 -22.79 14.98
N VAL A 82 -8.83 -21.78 14.99
CA VAL A 82 -7.39 -21.88 14.81
C VAL A 82 -6.72 -21.94 16.19
N GLU A 83 -6.00 -23.01 16.47
CA GLU A 83 -5.21 -23.12 17.70
C GLU A 83 -3.79 -22.59 17.48
N ILE A 84 -3.34 -21.68 18.35
CA ILE A 84 -2.01 -21.06 18.26
C ILE A 84 -1.21 -21.35 19.54
N PRO A 85 -0.15 -22.19 19.46
CA PRO A 85 0.74 -22.42 20.58
C PRO A 85 1.59 -21.17 20.87
N VAL A 86 1.67 -20.75 22.13
CA VAL A 86 2.40 -19.56 22.56
C VAL A 86 3.37 -19.89 23.70
N ASN A 87 4.61 -19.47 23.56
CA ASN A 87 5.55 -19.32 24.67
C ASN A 87 5.30 -17.95 25.30
N TYR A 88 4.87 -17.91 26.57
CA TYR A 88 4.55 -16.66 27.27
C TYR A 88 5.78 -16.06 27.95
N ASP A 89 6.74 -15.64 27.14
CA ASP A 89 8.04 -15.07 27.52
C ASP A 89 8.20 -13.61 27.04
N GLY A 90 7.09 -12.95 26.70
CA GLY A 90 7.11 -11.61 26.14
C GLY A 90 7.64 -10.58 27.13
N GLU A 91 8.44 -9.65 26.62
CA GLU A 91 9.13 -8.63 27.44
C GLU A 91 8.19 -7.68 28.19
N ASP A 92 6.94 -7.52 27.73
CA ASP A 92 5.95 -6.65 28.38
C ASP A 92 4.98 -7.44 29.28
N LEU A 93 5.11 -8.77 29.43
CA LEU A 93 4.13 -9.58 30.16
C LEU A 93 3.93 -9.09 31.61
N ALA A 94 5.02 -8.73 32.30
CA ALA A 94 4.96 -8.20 33.65
C ALA A 94 4.30 -6.81 33.71
N GLU A 95 4.52 -5.96 32.71
CA GLU A 95 3.92 -4.64 32.63
C GLU A 95 2.42 -4.72 32.28
N VAL A 96 2.04 -5.61 31.37
CA VAL A 96 0.63 -5.92 31.08
C VAL A 96 -0.08 -6.40 32.33
N ALA A 97 0.55 -7.28 33.11
CA ALA A 97 -0.02 -7.75 34.38
C ALA A 97 -0.27 -6.58 35.34
N ARG A 98 0.69 -5.66 35.47
CA ARG A 98 0.53 -4.43 36.27
C ARG A 98 -0.62 -3.54 35.77
N LEU A 99 -0.72 -3.33 34.45
CA LEU A 99 -1.76 -2.50 33.83
C LEU A 99 -3.16 -3.11 33.98
N ALA A 100 -3.28 -4.43 33.86
CA ALA A 100 -4.54 -5.16 34.00
C ALA A 100 -4.92 -5.45 35.47
N GLY A 101 -4.03 -5.17 36.43
CA GLY A 101 -4.27 -5.51 37.83
C GLY A 101 -4.23 -7.02 38.12
N LEU A 102 -3.46 -7.78 37.35
CA LEU A 102 -3.31 -9.23 37.43
C LEU A 102 -1.87 -9.62 37.79
N SER A 103 -1.65 -10.91 38.09
CA SER A 103 -0.30 -11.50 38.02
C SER A 103 0.06 -11.86 36.57
N PRO A 104 1.35 -12.06 36.23
CA PRO A 104 1.73 -12.58 34.92
C PRO A 104 0.99 -13.88 34.56
N GLU A 105 0.88 -14.82 35.49
CA GLU A 105 0.09 -16.05 35.33
C GLU A 105 -1.39 -15.76 35.10
N GLY A 106 -1.95 -14.75 35.77
CA GLY A 106 -3.31 -14.27 35.57
C GLY A 106 -3.54 -13.75 34.15
N VAL A 107 -2.58 -13.00 33.58
CA VAL A 107 -2.64 -12.56 32.17
C VAL A 107 -2.62 -13.75 31.23
N VAL A 108 -1.74 -14.73 31.47
CA VAL A 108 -1.67 -15.95 30.66
C VAL A 108 -3.00 -16.71 30.72
N ASN A 109 -3.54 -16.94 31.92
CA ASN A 109 -4.81 -17.63 32.12
C ASN A 109 -5.99 -16.90 31.45
N ALA A 110 -6.03 -15.57 31.54
CA ALA A 110 -7.03 -14.76 30.84
C ALA A 110 -6.89 -14.87 29.32
N HIS A 111 -5.67 -14.90 28.79
CA HIS A 111 -5.43 -14.97 27.35
C HIS A 111 -5.81 -16.34 26.74
N ILE A 112 -5.51 -17.45 27.44
CA ILE A 112 -5.85 -18.81 26.97
C ILE A 112 -7.28 -19.24 27.34
N GLY A 113 -7.89 -18.58 28.33
CA GLY A 113 -9.18 -18.97 28.91
C GLY A 113 -10.41 -18.59 28.08
N GLN A 114 -10.22 -17.90 26.96
CA GLN A 114 -11.30 -17.38 26.12
C GLN A 114 -11.06 -17.68 24.64
N LEU A 115 -12.13 -17.62 23.85
CA LEU A 115 -12.00 -17.56 22.40
C LEU A 115 -11.78 -16.12 21.96
N TRP A 116 -10.96 -15.96 20.94
CA TRP A 116 -10.71 -14.68 20.30
C TRP A 116 -11.30 -14.67 18.91
N THR A 117 -12.10 -13.68 18.56
CA THR A 117 -12.66 -13.56 17.21
C THR A 117 -11.81 -12.61 16.36
N ALA A 118 -11.44 -13.04 15.16
CA ALA A 118 -10.75 -12.20 14.19
C ALA A 118 -11.70 -11.13 13.64
N ALA A 119 -11.67 -9.96 14.26
CA ALA A 119 -12.61 -8.90 14.00
C ALA A 119 -12.35 -8.25 12.63
N PHE A 120 -11.09 -8.00 12.30
CA PHE A 120 -10.67 -7.45 11.00
C PHE A 120 -9.16 -7.66 10.80
N GLY A 121 -8.70 -7.53 9.56
CA GLY A 121 -7.27 -7.51 9.22
C GLY A 121 -6.78 -6.10 8.86
N GLY A 122 -5.76 -6.00 8.01
CA GLY A 122 -5.49 -4.73 7.32
C GLY A 122 -4.25 -3.94 7.77
N PHE A 123 -3.50 -4.39 8.78
CA PHE A 123 -2.22 -3.75 9.14
C PHE A 123 -1.09 -4.16 8.20
N ALA A 124 -0.99 -5.46 7.94
CA ALA A 124 -0.05 -6.09 7.04
C ALA A 124 -0.64 -7.43 6.58
N PRO A 125 -0.13 -8.05 5.50
CA PRO A 125 -0.58 -9.37 5.07
C PRO A 125 -0.57 -10.39 6.21
N GLY A 126 -1.74 -10.95 6.52
CA GLY A 126 -1.92 -11.96 7.58
C GLY A 126 -1.96 -11.42 9.01
N PHE A 127 -1.98 -10.10 9.22
CA PHE A 127 -2.22 -9.52 10.55
C PHE A 127 -3.72 -9.44 10.82
N ALA A 128 -4.18 -10.08 11.90
CA ALA A 128 -5.58 -10.05 12.34
C ALA A 128 -5.70 -9.42 13.73
N TYR A 129 -6.68 -8.52 13.89
CA TYR A 129 -7.07 -7.92 15.16
C TYR A 129 -8.07 -8.85 15.84
N LEU A 130 -7.68 -9.43 16.96
CA LEU A 130 -8.45 -10.45 17.66
C LEU A 130 -9.15 -9.85 18.88
N VAL A 131 -10.45 -10.06 19.02
CA VAL A 131 -11.25 -9.56 20.15
C VAL A 131 -11.69 -10.70 21.03
N GLY A 132 -11.44 -10.57 22.33
CA GLY A 132 -11.79 -11.56 23.35
C GLY A 132 -13.26 -11.47 23.80
N GLU A 133 -13.77 -12.54 24.41
CA GLU A 133 -15.13 -12.65 24.92
C GLU A 133 -15.36 -11.90 26.24
N ASP A 134 -14.34 -11.79 27.11
CA ASP A 134 -14.50 -11.31 28.49
C ASP A 134 -13.93 -9.90 28.74
N HIS A 135 -13.29 -9.29 27.73
CA HIS A 135 -12.69 -7.95 27.75
C HIS A 135 -11.74 -7.68 28.93
N VAL A 136 -11.23 -8.72 29.61
CA VAL A 136 -10.38 -8.57 30.80
C VAL A 136 -9.02 -7.96 30.48
N LEU A 137 -8.52 -8.20 29.26
CA LEU A 137 -7.19 -7.78 28.80
C LEU A 137 -7.27 -6.50 27.94
N ASP A 138 -7.85 -5.43 28.48
CA ASP A 138 -7.83 -4.09 27.86
C ASP A 138 -6.64 -3.27 28.41
N VAL A 139 -5.54 -3.21 27.65
CA VAL A 139 -4.31 -2.51 28.06
C VAL A 139 -3.86 -1.52 26.99
N PRO A 140 -3.39 -0.31 27.34
CA PRO A 140 -2.94 0.65 26.35
C PRO A 140 -1.71 0.15 25.56
N ARG A 141 -1.55 0.69 24.35
CA ARG A 141 -0.27 0.62 23.63
C ARG A 141 0.81 1.32 24.45
N ARG A 142 2.07 1.01 24.13
CA ARG A 142 3.22 1.77 24.61
C ARG A 142 3.17 3.20 24.10
N ASP A 143 3.59 4.15 24.94
CA ASP A 143 3.72 5.56 24.58
C ASP A 143 4.74 5.78 23.44
N THR A 144 5.80 4.98 23.43
CA THR A 144 6.80 4.98 22.36
C THR A 144 6.80 3.61 21.65
N PRO A 145 6.48 3.56 20.35
CA PRO A 145 6.49 2.31 19.60
C PRO A 145 7.91 1.79 19.39
N ARG A 146 8.04 0.46 19.31
CA ARG A 146 9.28 -0.19 18.91
C ARG A 146 9.54 0.07 17.43
N THR A 147 10.81 0.29 17.10
CA THR A 147 11.26 0.35 15.71
C THR A 147 11.16 -1.01 15.01
N ALA A 148 11.21 -2.10 15.78
CA ALA A 148 11.01 -3.45 15.27
C ALA A 148 10.40 -4.39 16.34
N VAL A 149 9.28 -5.01 15.98
CA VAL A 149 8.66 -6.15 16.64
C VAL A 149 8.97 -7.40 15.82
N PRO A 150 9.41 -8.53 16.40
CA PRO A 150 9.69 -9.76 15.67
C PRO A 150 8.44 -10.40 15.03
N ALA A 151 8.66 -11.17 13.96
CA ALA A 151 7.62 -12.07 13.45
C ALA A 151 7.29 -13.14 14.51
N GLY A 152 6.02 -13.53 14.61
CA GLY A 152 5.53 -14.47 15.62
C GLY A 152 5.31 -13.87 17.00
N ALA A 153 5.62 -12.58 17.22
CA ALA A 153 5.34 -11.93 18.50
C ALA A 153 3.82 -11.88 18.75
N VAL A 154 3.40 -12.30 19.95
CA VAL A 154 2.02 -12.26 20.42
C VAL A 154 1.86 -11.03 21.31
N ALA A 155 0.86 -10.20 21.03
CA ALA A 155 0.78 -8.89 21.66
C ALA A 155 -0.65 -8.44 21.98
N LEU A 156 -0.78 -7.52 22.93
CA LEU A 156 -2.03 -6.87 23.35
C LEU A 156 -1.97 -5.35 23.16
N ALA A 157 -3.10 -4.76 22.76
CA ALA A 157 -3.31 -3.31 22.75
C ALA A 157 -4.79 -2.93 22.63
N GLY A 158 -5.26 -2.05 23.51
CA GLY A 158 -6.68 -1.90 23.79
C GLY A 158 -7.29 -3.25 24.15
N GLY A 159 -8.54 -3.46 23.76
CA GLY A 159 -9.22 -4.77 23.86
C GLY A 159 -8.86 -5.78 22.75
N TYR A 160 -7.68 -5.66 22.13
CA TYR A 160 -7.25 -6.56 21.05
C TYR A 160 -6.01 -7.39 21.42
N SER A 161 -5.99 -8.64 20.95
CA SER A 161 -4.80 -9.48 20.79
C SER A 161 -4.42 -9.61 19.31
N ALA A 162 -3.17 -9.94 19.01
CA ALA A 162 -2.70 -10.23 17.65
C ALA A 162 -1.39 -11.04 17.66
N VAL A 163 -1.08 -11.64 16.50
CA VAL A 163 0.23 -12.20 16.20
C VAL A 163 0.85 -11.42 15.04
N TYR A 164 2.06 -10.90 15.22
CA TYR A 164 2.78 -10.19 14.17
C TYR A 164 3.23 -11.17 13.07
N PRO A 165 2.76 -11.06 11.81
CA PRO A 165 3.09 -12.03 10.76
C PRO A 165 4.51 -11.86 10.21
N ARG A 166 5.10 -10.69 10.41
CA ARG A 166 6.44 -10.32 9.96
C ARG A 166 7.07 -9.30 10.90
N LYS A 167 8.37 -9.05 10.72
CA LYS A 167 9.06 -7.96 11.41
C LYS A 167 8.50 -6.60 10.97
N SER A 168 8.04 -5.79 11.91
CA SER A 168 7.52 -4.44 11.64
C SER A 168 7.65 -3.53 12.86
N PRO A 169 7.66 -2.19 12.71
CA PRO A 169 7.47 -1.31 13.85
C PRO A 169 6.13 -1.58 14.56
N GLY A 170 6.03 -1.30 15.86
CA GLY A 170 4.80 -1.56 16.61
C GLY A 170 4.88 -1.11 18.07
N GLY A 171 3.77 -0.57 18.58
CA GLY A 171 3.65 -0.14 19.98
C GLY A 171 2.82 -1.08 20.85
N TRP A 172 2.47 -2.28 20.38
CA TRP A 172 1.68 -3.22 21.19
C TRP A 172 2.55 -3.87 22.27
N GLN A 173 1.91 -4.25 23.37
CA GLN A 173 2.57 -4.88 24.51
C GLN A 173 2.79 -6.37 24.20
N LEU A 174 4.05 -6.82 24.16
CA LEU A 174 4.43 -8.18 23.80
C LEU A 174 4.31 -9.10 25.02
N ILE A 175 3.43 -10.11 24.93
CA ILE A 175 3.16 -11.06 26.02
C ILE A 175 3.77 -12.46 25.78
N GLY A 176 4.23 -12.72 24.57
CA GLY A 176 4.86 -13.99 24.20
C GLY A 176 5.26 -14.07 22.74
N HIS A 177 5.61 -15.26 22.30
CA HIS A 177 5.88 -15.55 20.90
C HIS A 177 5.36 -16.93 20.47
N THR A 178 5.14 -17.08 19.17
CA THR A 178 4.80 -18.35 18.53
C THR A 178 5.72 -18.62 17.34
N SER A 179 5.97 -19.90 17.04
CA SER A 179 6.61 -20.35 15.80
C SER A 179 5.60 -20.56 14.66
N THR A 180 4.31 -20.42 14.94
CA THR A 180 3.25 -20.53 13.94
C THR A 180 3.38 -19.44 12.88
N VAL A 181 3.51 -19.85 11.62
CA VAL A 181 3.61 -18.94 10.48
C VAL A 181 2.22 -18.40 10.12
N MET A 182 2.02 -17.09 10.28
CA MET A 182 0.72 -16.44 10.08
C MET A 182 0.37 -16.16 8.61
N TRP A 183 1.40 -16.02 7.75
CA TRP A 183 1.24 -15.71 6.33
C TRP A 183 2.15 -16.61 5.49
N ASP A 184 1.58 -17.34 4.54
CA ASP A 184 2.29 -18.32 3.72
C ASP A 184 1.61 -18.50 2.36
N LEU A 185 2.28 -18.09 1.29
CA LEU A 185 1.73 -18.11 -0.07
C LEU A 185 1.55 -19.53 -0.63
N GLU A 186 2.16 -20.55 -0.03
CA GLU A 186 2.03 -21.95 -0.47
C GLU A 186 0.75 -22.63 0.05
N ARG A 187 0.00 -21.96 0.93
CA ARG A 187 -1.27 -22.46 1.46
C ARG A 187 -2.43 -22.13 0.52
N ALA A 188 -3.47 -22.97 0.57
CA ALA A 188 -4.74 -22.67 -0.10
C ALA A 188 -5.34 -21.32 0.34
N ASN A 189 -5.18 -20.98 1.63
CA ASN A 189 -5.45 -19.65 2.16
C ASN A 189 -4.14 -19.07 2.73
N PRO A 190 -3.61 -17.97 2.16
CA PRO A 190 -2.32 -17.44 2.60
C PRO A 190 -2.30 -16.96 4.05
N ALA A 191 -3.39 -16.33 4.49
CA ALA A 191 -3.57 -15.94 5.89
C ALA A 191 -4.05 -17.14 6.70
N LEU A 192 -3.35 -17.45 7.79
CA LEU A 192 -3.77 -18.50 8.73
C LEU A 192 -5.08 -18.15 9.44
N ILE A 193 -5.22 -16.87 9.81
CA ILE A 193 -6.43 -16.33 10.43
C ILE A 193 -7.06 -15.39 9.41
N ARG A 194 -8.33 -15.62 9.08
CA ARG A 194 -9.12 -14.72 8.23
C ARG A 194 -10.15 -13.98 9.09
N PRO A 195 -10.70 -12.86 8.60
CA PRO A 195 -11.83 -12.24 9.27
C PRO A 195 -12.94 -13.27 9.56
N GLN A 196 -13.54 -13.18 10.76
CA GLN A 196 -14.56 -14.08 11.30
C GLN A 196 -14.08 -15.47 11.77
N ASP A 197 -12.81 -15.86 11.52
CA ASP A 197 -12.23 -17.03 12.17
C ASP A 197 -12.11 -16.80 13.68
N ARG A 198 -12.07 -17.88 14.45
CA ARG A 198 -11.85 -17.86 15.90
C ARG A 198 -10.47 -18.40 16.22
N VAL A 199 -9.85 -17.86 17.25
CA VAL A 199 -8.51 -18.22 17.68
C VAL A 199 -8.57 -18.68 19.13
N ARG A 200 -7.94 -19.82 19.39
CA ARG A 200 -7.66 -20.29 20.74
C ARG A 200 -6.14 -20.30 20.93
N PHE A 201 -5.67 -19.46 21.84
CA PHE A 201 -4.27 -19.53 22.26
C PHE A 201 -4.09 -20.68 23.26
N VAL A 202 -3.04 -21.46 23.08
CA VAL A 202 -2.69 -22.57 23.97
C VAL A 202 -1.24 -22.42 24.42
N PRO A 203 -0.86 -22.81 25.65
CA PRO A 203 0.53 -22.85 26.04
C PRO A 203 1.32 -23.80 25.12
N ALA A 204 2.44 -23.34 24.58
CA ALA A 204 3.34 -24.21 23.84
C ALA A 204 3.89 -25.29 24.78
N ARG A 205 3.91 -26.56 24.33
CA ARG A 205 4.60 -27.63 25.05
C ARG A 205 6.09 -27.48 24.81
N GLU A 206 6.90 -27.60 25.87
CA GLU A 206 8.36 -27.67 25.73
C GLU A 206 8.71 -28.82 24.76
N SER A 207 9.15 -28.46 23.56
CA SER A 207 9.77 -29.42 22.64
C SER A 207 11.27 -29.36 22.89
N ILE A 208 11.78 -30.35 23.62
CA ILE A 208 13.22 -30.53 23.78
C ILE A 208 13.75 -31.04 22.43
N ALA A 209 14.24 -30.13 21.60
CA ALA A 209 15.07 -30.50 20.46
C ALA A 209 16.41 -30.98 21.01
N ALA A 210 16.57 -32.31 21.14
CA ALA A 210 17.85 -32.91 21.49
C ALA A 210 18.88 -32.57 20.40
N ARG A 211 19.72 -31.57 20.65
CA ARG A 211 20.93 -31.34 19.85
C ARG A 211 21.93 -32.42 20.24
N SER A 212 22.22 -33.34 19.31
CA SER A 212 23.39 -34.19 19.43
C SER A 212 24.65 -33.33 19.32
N GLU A 213 25.30 -33.08 20.46
CA GLU A 213 26.67 -32.58 20.50
C GLU A 213 27.61 -33.69 20.02
N THR A 214 27.93 -33.69 18.74
CA THR A 214 29.14 -34.37 18.24
C THR A 214 29.63 -33.69 16.97
N ALA A 215 30.47 -32.65 17.16
CA ALA A 215 31.41 -32.01 16.22
C ALA A 215 31.40 -30.49 16.52
N ALA A 216 32.48 -29.80 16.85
CA ALA A 216 33.89 -30.13 16.74
C ALA A 216 34.67 -29.32 17.80
N LEU A 217 35.28 -30.06 18.72
CA LEU A 217 36.60 -29.72 19.25
C LEU A 217 37.56 -29.75 18.05
N ASN A 218 37.90 -28.59 17.49
CA ASN A 218 39.16 -28.32 16.77
C ASN A 218 39.14 -26.88 16.21
N ALA A 219 39.54 -25.91 17.02
CA ALA A 219 40.03 -24.61 16.56
C ALA A 219 41.20 -24.18 17.46
N PRO A 220 42.36 -23.71 16.92
CA PRO A 220 43.49 -23.25 17.71
C PRO A 220 43.27 -21.81 18.25
N PRO A 221 44.02 -21.39 19.28
CA PRO A 221 43.70 -20.22 20.07
C PRO A 221 44.12 -18.92 19.37
N HIS A 222 43.26 -17.90 19.44
CA HIS A 222 43.63 -16.52 19.12
C HIS A 222 43.95 -15.76 20.40
N THR A 223 45.12 -15.13 20.38
CA THR A 223 45.72 -14.28 21.42
C THR A 223 44.87 -13.04 21.70
N GLU A 224 44.76 -12.72 22.99
CA GLU A 224 44.17 -11.48 23.51
C GLU A 224 45.03 -10.26 23.14
N ASP A 225 44.38 -9.13 22.84
CA ASP A 225 44.97 -7.82 23.13
C ASP A 225 43.88 -6.85 23.63
N ILE A 226 44.19 -6.27 24.78
CA ILE A 226 43.40 -5.31 25.56
C ILE A 226 43.78 -3.90 25.08
N GLN A 227 42.79 -3.00 24.90
CA GLN A 227 42.99 -1.58 25.23
C GLN A 227 41.67 -0.79 25.37
N GLN A 228 41.72 0.11 26.33
CA GLN A 228 40.63 0.84 27.01
C GLN A 228 40.17 2.13 26.29
N GLU A 229 38.91 2.46 26.60
CA GLU A 229 38.17 3.73 26.65
C GLU A 229 38.87 5.09 26.37
N HIS A 230 38.19 5.98 25.61
CA HIS A 230 37.52 7.22 26.10
C HIS A 230 37.18 8.20 24.94
N GLY A 231 36.02 8.86 24.98
CA GLY A 231 35.86 10.22 24.43
C GLY A 231 34.72 10.51 23.43
N ILE A 232 33.53 10.78 23.98
CA ILE A 232 32.53 11.84 23.64
C ILE A 232 32.76 12.64 22.33
N THR A 233 31.73 12.78 21.46
CA THR A 233 31.10 14.06 21.03
C THR A 233 30.20 13.97 19.76
N GLN A 234 29.00 14.56 19.89
CA GLN A 234 28.10 15.20 18.89
C GLN A 234 27.17 14.40 17.97
N GLN A 235 25.92 14.85 18.06
CA GLN A 235 24.69 14.47 17.37
C GLN A 235 24.55 15.21 16.04
N GLN A 236 24.21 14.49 14.97
CA GLN A 236 23.53 14.97 13.76
C GLN A 236 22.55 13.89 13.26
N PRO A 237 21.42 14.28 12.64
CA PRO A 237 20.34 13.34 12.30
C PRO A 237 20.72 12.48 11.08
N VAL A 238 20.66 11.17 11.26
CA VAL A 238 21.04 10.17 10.25
C VAL A 238 19.86 9.86 9.34
N SER A 239 20.05 10.13 8.04
CA SER A 239 19.19 9.67 6.96
C SER A 239 19.13 8.13 6.96
N GLN A 240 17.93 7.58 7.13
CA GLN A 240 17.72 6.13 7.11
C GLN A 240 17.79 5.59 5.67
N SER A 241 18.98 5.16 5.27
CA SER A 241 19.15 4.13 4.25
C SER A 241 18.87 2.79 4.93
N ALA A 242 17.69 2.22 4.68
CA ALA A 242 17.38 0.86 5.10
C ALA A 242 18.17 -0.11 4.20
N ALA A 243 19.39 -0.44 4.63
CA ALA A 243 20.12 -1.59 4.11
C ALA A 243 19.35 -2.86 4.51
N GLN A 244 18.49 -3.32 3.61
CA GLN A 244 17.90 -4.65 3.67
C GLN A 244 19.01 -5.65 3.35
N THR A 245 19.28 -6.55 4.29
CA THR A 245 20.11 -7.72 4.07
C THR A 245 19.51 -8.50 2.90
N ALA A 246 20.26 -8.56 1.80
CA ALA A 246 19.89 -9.30 0.61
C ALA A 246 19.60 -10.75 0.99
N ALA A 247 18.34 -11.15 0.85
CA ALA A 247 18.02 -12.56 0.71
C ALA A 247 18.71 -13.05 -0.56
N GLU A 248 19.48 -14.13 -0.44
CA GLU A 248 20.11 -14.79 -1.59
C GLU A 248 19.05 -15.06 -2.67
N PRO A 249 19.37 -14.84 -3.96
CA PRO A 249 18.41 -15.03 -5.03
C PRO A 249 18.02 -16.51 -5.10
N GLN A 250 16.79 -16.81 -4.68
CA GLN A 250 16.17 -18.11 -4.97
C GLN A 250 15.96 -18.17 -6.49
N ALA A 251 16.86 -18.90 -7.14
CA ALA A 251 16.76 -19.23 -8.55
C ALA A 251 15.42 -19.91 -8.82
N ALA A 252 14.54 -19.22 -9.55
CA ALA A 252 13.31 -19.78 -10.06
C ALA A 252 13.62 -21.08 -10.82
N LYS A 253 12.94 -22.18 -10.48
CA LYS A 253 13.08 -23.46 -11.17
C LYS A 253 12.67 -23.29 -12.63
N GLN A 254 13.65 -23.27 -13.51
CA GLN A 254 13.47 -23.24 -14.96
C GLN A 254 13.10 -24.65 -15.47
N SER A 255 11.85 -24.85 -15.89
CA SER A 255 11.49 -25.96 -16.77
C SER A 255 11.46 -25.47 -18.21
N GLY A 256 12.34 -26.03 -19.05
CA GLY A 256 12.63 -25.56 -20.39
C GLY A 256 11.53 -25.77 -21.43
N THR A 257 11.33 -24.73 -22.24
CA THR A 257 11.44 -24.76 -23.71
C THR A 257 12.23 -23.50 -24.11
N ALA A 258 12.98 -23.52 -25.21
CA ALA A 258 13.76 -22.35 -25.68
C ALA A 258 12.80 -21.24 -26.13
N GLY A 259 12.31 -20.47 -25.16
CA GLY A 259 11.31 -19.42 -25.34
C GLY A 259 11.92 -18.06 -25.59
N SER A 260 11.14 -17.22 -26.28
CA SER A 260 11.36 -15.79 -26.44
C SER A 260 11.50 -15.12 -25.05
N SER A 261 12.49 -14.24 -24.85
CA SER A 261 12.70 -13.57 -23.57
C SER A 261 13.33 -12.17 -23.69
N LEU A 262 13.21 -11.36 -22.65
CA LEU A 262 13.95 -10.11 -22.47
C LEU A 262 14.92 -10.24 -21.30
N GLU A 263 16.20 -10.00 -21.54
CA GLU A 263 17.22 -9.93 -20.50
C GLU A 263 17.41 -8.48 -20.06
N VAL A 264 17.36 -8.22 -18.75
CA VAL A 264 17.66 -6.92 -18.16
C VAL A 264 19.18 -6.76 -18.10
N VAL A 265 19.74 -5.92 -18.97
CA VAL A 265 21.18 -5.60 -18.95
C VAL A 265 21.47 -4.56 -17.86
N SER A 266 20.61 -3.55 -17.73
CA SER A 266 20.66 -2.55 -16.67
C SER A 266 19.24 -2.20 -16.24
N PRO A 267 18.88 -2.29 -14.94
CA PRO A 267 17.52 -2.02 -14.49
C PRO A 267 17.17 -0.52 -14.39
N GLY A 268 18.13 0.38 -14.65
CA GLY A 268 18.00 1.81 -14.31
C GLY A 268 17.97 2.00 -12.78
N LEU A 269 17.35 3.09 -12.31
CA LEU A 269 17.23 3.35 -10.87
C LEU A 269 16.34 2.31 -10.17
N ARG A 270 15.22 1.98 -10.80
CA ARG A 270 14.30 0.91 -10.37
C ARG A 270 13.43 0.50 -11.54
N SER A 271 13.28 -0.81 -11.74
CA SER A 271 12.31 -1.39 -12.67
C SER A 271 11.53 -2.49 -11.98
N LEU A 272 10.19 -2.45 -12.09
CA LEU A 272 9.27 -3.40 -11.47
C LEU A 272 8.40 -4.04 -12.55
N LEU A 273 7.91 -5.25 -12.29
CA LEU A 273 6.81 -5.79 -13.07
C LEU A 273 5.49 -5.31 -12.49
N GLN A 274 4.61 -4.83 -13.35
CA GLN A 274 3.30 -4.30 -12.95
C GLN A 274 2.23 -4.75 -13.95
N ASP A 275 1.15 -5.35 -13.46
CA ASP A 275 -0.12 -5.38 -14.17
C ASP A 275 -1.07 -4.31 -13.58
N LEU A 276 -2.39 -4.53 -13.61
CA LEU A 276 -3.36 -3.61 -13.01
C LEU A 276 -3.62 -3.85 -11.52
N GLY A 277 -2.87 -4.75 -10.89
CA GLY A 277 -2.91 -5.02 -9.46
C GLY A 277 -3.80 -6.19 -9.05
N ARG A 278 -3.93 -6.35 -7.74
CA ARG A 278 -4.66 -7.41 -7.00
C ARG A 278 -5.80 -6.83 -6.13
N PRO A 279 -6.88 -6.31 -6.73
CA PRO A 279 -7.99 -5.76 -5.95
C PRO A 279 -8.68 -6.85 -5.10
N GLY A 280 -9.39 -6.45 -4.05
CA GLY A 280 -10.28 -7.32 -3.27
C GLY A 280 -9.61 -8.14 -2.17
N LEU A 281 -8.35 -7.85 -1.84
CA LEU A 281 -7.60 -8.53 -0.78
C LEU A 281 -7.31 -7.62 0.43
N GLY A 282 -8.01 -6.49 0.54
CA GLY A 282 -7.79 -5.49 1.58
C GLY A 282 -7.97 -6.06 2.99
N ASP A 283 -8.98 -6.91 3.18
CA ASP A 283 -9.26 -7.62 4.43
C ASP A 283 -8.10 -8.48 4.93
N LEU A 284 -7.25 -8.95 4.01
CA LEU A 284 -6.07 -9.74 4.35
C LEU A 284 -4.85 -8.87 4.65
N GLY A 285 -4.94 -7.54 4.55
CA GLY A 285 -3.79 -6.64 4.65
C GLY A 285 -2.99 -6.48 3.36
N VAL A 286 -3.53 -6.92 2.22
CA VAL A 286 -2.84 -6.88 0.92
C VAL A 286 -3.30 -5.66 0.12
N SER A 287 -2.36 -4.79 -0.23
CA SER A 287 -2.63 -3.66 -1.12
C SER A 287 -2.83 -4.13 -2.56
N ALA A 288 -3.65 -3.40 -3.32
CA ALA A 288 -3.90 -3.73 -4.71
C ALA A 288 -2.64 -3.57 -5.58
N SER A 289 -1.73 -2.66 -5.24
CA SER A 289 -0.55 -2.35 -6.06
C SER A 289 -0.95 -2.04 -7.51
N GLY A 290 -0.19 -2.51 -8.49
CA GLY A 290 -0.43 -2.23 -9.91
C GLY A 290 0.45 -1.11 -10.46
N ALA A 291 0.39 -0.91 -11.77
CA ALA A 291 1.00 0.23 -12.42
C ALA A 291 0.53 1.54 -11.77
N VAL A 292 1.47 2.38 -11.35
CA VAL A 292 1.12 3.63 -10.63
C VAL A 292 0.50 4.69 -11.56
N ASP A 293 0.78 4.57 -12.87
CA ASP A 293 0.08 5.23 -13.97
C ASP A 293 -0.54 4.16 -14.88
N PRO A 294 -1.75 3.67 -14.56
CA PRO A 294 -2.40 2.62 -15.32
C PRO A 294 -2.85 3.08 -16.72
N SER A 295 -2.86 4.39 -17.01
CA SER A 295 -3.20 4.90 -18.35
C SER A 295 -2.06 4.63 -19.32
N ALA A 296 -0.82 4.95 -18.91
CA ALA A 296 0.38 4.67 -19.70
C ALA A 296 0.65 3.16 -19.84
N ALA A 297 0.46 2.37 -18.77
CA ALA A 297 0.60 0.91 -18.84
C ALA A 297 -0.38 0.27 -19.85
N ARG A 298 -1.66 0.66 -19.80
CA ARG A 298 -2.66 0.19 -20.78
C ARG A 298 -2.30 0.62 -22.20
N GLN A 299 -1.75 1.82 -22.38
CA GLN A 299 -1.30 2.29 -23.68
C GLN A 299 -0.17 1.42 -24.23
N ALA A 300 0.85 1.09 -23.42
CA ALA A 300 1.95 0.24 -23.85
C ALA A 300 1.44 -1.14 -24.31
N ASN A 301 0.55 -1.74 -23.52
CA ASN A 301 -0.06 -3.02 -23.87
C ASN A 301 -0.87 -2.97 -25.16
N ARG A 302 -1.74 -1.96 -25.34
CA ARG A 302 -2.49 -1.82 -26.60
C ARG A 302 -1.57 -1.71 -27.81
N LEU A 303 -0.52 -0.89 -27.72
CA LEU A 303 0.45 -0.70 -28.81
C LEU A 303 1.18 -2.01 -29.15
N ALA A 304 1.56 -2.83 -28.16
CA ALA A 304 2.17 -4.14 -28.37
C ALA A 304 1.16 -5.22 -28.87
N GLY A 305 -0.13 -4.93 -28.86
CA GLY A 305 -1.21 -5.89 -29.18
C GLY A 305 -1.54 -6.85 -28.04
N ASN A 306 -1.22 -6.48 -26.80
CA ASN A 306 -1.50 -7.23 -25.57
C ASN A 306 -2.90 -6.90 -25.00
N GLY A 307 -3.34 -7.70 -24.03
CA GLY A 307 -4.48 -7.35 -23.20
C GLY A 307 -4.15 -6.12 -22.36
N SER A 308 -5.13 -5.24 -22.10
CA SER A 308 -4.88 -3.96 -21.41
C SER A 308 -4.32 -4.14 -19.99
N GLY A 309 -4.59 -5.28 -19.36
CA GLY A 309 -4.08 -5.64 -18.04
C GLY A 309 -2.90 -6.61 -18.03
N ASP A 310 -2.25 -6.88 -19.16
CA ASP A 310 -1.05 -7.71 -19.17
C ASP A 310 0.11 -7.02 -18.42
N ALA A 311 1.04 -7.81 -17.88
CA ALA A 311 2.17 -7.27 -17.14
C ALA A 311 3.13 -6.48 -18.06
N VAL A 312 3.56 -5.32 -17.58
CA VAL A 312 4.54 -4.43 -18.19
C VAL A 312 5.71 -4.19 -17.24
N ILE A 313 6.82 -3.68 -17.77
CA ILE A 313 7.91 -3.15 -16.95
C ILE A 313 7.60 -1.68 -16.64
N GLU A 314 7.44 -1.33 -15.37
CA GLU A 314 7.40 0.05 -14.88
C GLU A 314 8.82 0.48 -14.48
N ASN A 315 9.37 1.48 -15.17
CA ASN A 315 10.74 1.96 -15.00
C ASN A 315 10.76 3.43 -14.53
N LEU A 316 11.43 3.67 -13.40
CA LEU A 316 11.57 4.98 -12.78
C LEU A 316 12.79 5.72 -13.37
N PHE A 317 12.57 6.95 -13.85
CA PHE A 317 13.58 7.87 -14.41
C PHE A 317 14.32 7.42 -15.67
N GLY A 318 13.86 6.37 -16.36
CA GLY A 318 14.51 5.88 -17.58
C GLY A 318 15.76 5.04 -17.28
N SER A 319 16.74 5.07 -18.18
CA SER A 319 18.03 4.38 -18.06
C SER A 319 17.96 2.83 -17.98
N LEU A 320 16.79 2.26 -18.27
CA LEU A 320 16.60 0.82 -18.46
C LEU A 320 17.27 0.36 -19.77
N VAL A 321 17.98 -0.77 -19.71
CA VAL A 321 18.54 -1.44 -20.89
C VAL A 321 18.07 -2.89 -20.92
N LEU A 322 17.41 -3.27 -22.01
CA LEU A 322 16.87 -4.61 -22.25
C LEU A 322 17.51 -5.22 -23.48
N ARG A 323 17.89 -6.50 -23.43
CA ARG A 323 18.36 -7.29 -24.58
C ARG A 323 17.28 -8.27 -25.00
N ALA A 324 16.99 -8.33 -26.30
CA ALA A 324 16.09 -9.34 -26.85
C ALA A 324 16.78 -10.71 -26.99
N ARG A 325 16.04 -11.76 -26.65
CA ARG A 325 16.34 -13.16 -26.97
C ARG A 325 15.19 -13.69 -27.82
N GLY A 326 15.41 -13.81 -29.12
CA GLY A 326 14.38 -13.90 -30.15
C GLY A 326 13.83 -12.54 -30.55
N ASP A 327 13.32 -12.44 -31.78
CA ASP A 327 12.73 -11.22 -32.32
C ASP A 327 11.47 -10.81 -31.54
N GLN A 328 11.35 -9.52 -31.20
CA GLN A 328 10.27 -8.97 -30.39
C GLN A 328 9.59 -7.78 -31.06
N VAL A 329 8.35 -7.52 -30.65
CA VAL A 329 7.67 -6.24 -30.86
C VAL A 329 7.42 -5.61 -29.50
N LEU A 330 7.95 -4.40 -29.29
CA LEU A 330 7.83 -3.65 -28.03
C LEU A 330 7.06 -2.34 -28.26
N ALA A 331 6.57 -1.77 -27.17
CA ALA A 331 6.13 -0.38 -27.11
C ALA A 331 6.61 0.24 -25.78
N VAL A 332 7.00 1.51 -25.84
CA VAL A 332 7.37 2.31 -24.66
C VAL A 332 6.44 3.52 -24.56
N THR A 333 5.89 3.79 -23.37
CA THR A 333 4.95 4.89 -23.09
C THR A 333 5.26 5.56 -21.74
N GLY A 334 4.46 6.55 -21.34
CA GLY A 334 4.60 7.22 -20.05
C GLY A 334 5.62 8.37 -20.09
N ALA A 335 6.49 8.44 -19.09
CA ALA A 335 7.54 9.46 -18.99
C ALA A 335 8.37 9.56 -20.26
N ARG A 336 8.75 10.78 -20.63
CA ARG A 336 9.44 11.07 -21.89
C ARG A 336 10.88 10.65 -21.83
N VAL A 337 11.23 9.68 -22.66
CA VAL A 337 12.57 9.10 -22.75
C VAL A 337 12.96 8.97 -24.21
N GLU A 338 14.25 9.19 -24.50
CA GLU A 338 14.79 8.87 -25.80
C GLU A 338 15.04 7.36 -25.90
N LEU A 339 14.69 6.73 -27.03
CA LEU A 339 14.89 5.30 -27.25
C LEU A 339 16.03 5.09 -28.24
N THR A 340 16.98 4.21 -27.91
CA THR A 340 18.07 3.83 -28.81
C THR A 340 18.20 2.31 -28.86
N ILE A 341 18.31 1.74 -30.06
CA ILE A 341 18.58 0.32 -30.27
C ILE A 341 20.03 0.14 -30.72
N ASN A 342 20.77 -0.71 -30.03
CA ASN A 342 22.16 -1.06 -30.37
C ASN A 342 22.26 -2.52 -30.85
N PRO A 343 23.21 -2.83 -31.76
CA PRO A 343 24.19 -1.92 -32.38
C PRO A 343 23.66 -1.16 -33.61
N SER A 344 22.40 -1.38 -34.02
CA SER A 344 21.85 -0.80 -35.26
C SER A 344 21.74 0.74 -35.25
N GLY A 345 21.77 1.38 -34.08
CA GLY A 345 21.66 2.84 -33.93
C GLY A 345 20.26 3.38 -34.17
N ARG A 346 19.25 2.51 -34.35
CA ARG A 346 17.86 2.92 -34.61
C ARG A 346 17.28 3.65 -33.41
N ARG A 347 16.52 4.71 -33.66
CA ARG A 347 15.81 5.49 -32.63
C ARG A 347 14.30 5.37 -32.85
N PRO A 348 13.64 4.33 -32.31
CA PRO A 348 12.20 4.20 -32.46
C PRO A 348 11.47 5.35 -31.77
N ALA A 349 10.30 5.72 -32.31
CA ALA A 349 9.43 6.68 -31.64
C ALA A 349 8.81 6.05 -30.37
N GLN A 350 8.73 6.84 -29.30
CA GLN A 350 7.91 6.51 -28.14
C GLN A 350 6.41 6.60 -28.53
N ASP A 351 5.54 5.93 -27.78
CA ASP A 351 4.09 5.83 -28.05
C ASP A 351 3.74 5.18 -29.40
N ALA A 352 4.67 4.39 -29.94
CA ALA A 352 4.53 3.59 -31.15
C ALA A 352 5.13 2.19 -30.95
N PRO A 353 4.61 1.15 -31.64
CA PRO A 353 5.25 -0.16 -31.62
C PRO A 353 6.48 -0.18 -32.50
N PHE A 354 7.49 -0.97 -32.12
CA PHE A 354 8.72 -1.15 -32.88
C PHE A 354 9.30 -2.56 -32.69
N ALA A 355 10.09 -3.00 -33.67
CA ALA A 355 10.78 -4.28 -33.61
C ALA A 355 12.16 -4.16 -32.92
N LEU A 356 12.42 -5.07 -31.99
CA LEU A 356 13.72 -5.31 -31.38
C LEU A 356 14.16 -6.73 -31.76
N LEU A 357 15.18 -6.84 -32.61
CA LEU A 357 15.61 -8.12 -33.17
C LEU A 357 16.47 -8.91 -32.18
N ASP A 358 16.58 -10.22 -32.39
CA ASP A 358 17.39 -11.09 -31.54
C ASP A 358 18.82 -10.54 -31.32
N GLY A 359 19.24 -10.49 -30.05
CA GLY A 359 20.54 -9.98 -29.63
C GLY A 359 20.66 -8.46 -29.55
N GLU A 360 19.76 -7.68 -30.15
CA GLU A 360 19.76 -6.22 -30.01
C GLU A 360 19.39 -5.77 -28.59
N THR A 361 19.85 -4.58 -28.22
CA THR A 361 19.50 -3.96 -26.95
C THR A 361 18.72 -2.68 -27.14
N LEU A 362 17.56 -2.55 -26.49
CA LEU A 362 16.85 -1.29 -26.29
C LEU A 362 17.43 -0.59 -25.06
N ALA A 363 17.85 0.66 -25.22
CA ALA A 363 18.25 1.56 -24.15
C ALA A 363 17.29 2.75 -24.07
N LEU A 364 16.74 2.99 -22.88
CA LEU A 364 16.00 4.21 -22.54
C LEU A 364 17.01 5.26 -22.04
N GLY A 365 16.94 6.48 -22.58
CA GLY A 365 17.62 7.63 -21.99
C GLY A 365 17.02 8.03 -20.64
N PRO A 366 17.62 9.02 -19.95
CA PRO A 366 17.02 9.60 -18.75
C PRO A 366 15.68 10.27 -19.09
N ALA A 367 14.73 10.22 -18.15
CA ALA A 367 13.45 10.88 -18.33
C ALA A 367 13.59 12.41 -18.37
N THR A 368 13.02 13.06 -19.39
CA THR A 368 13.01 14.52 -19.55
C THR A 368 11.73 15.17 -19.02
N THR A 369 10.62 14.42 -19.00
CA THR A 369 9.32 14.83 -18.47
C THR A 369 8.63 13.62 -17.86
N GLY A 370 8.04 13.77 -16.66
CA GLY A 370 7.45 12.64 -15.95
C GLY A 370 8.46 11.80 -15.18
N LEU A 371 8.00 10.70 -14.57
CA LEU A 371 8.80 9.79 -13.76
C LEU A 371 8.79 8.34 -14.24
N GLN A 372 7.62 7.81 -14.59
CA GLN A 372 7.41 6.39 -14.85
C GLN A 372 7.25 6.14 -16.34
N ALA A 373 8.22 5.45 -16.94
CA ALA A 373 8.13 4.89 -18.28
C ALA A 373 7.63 3.45 -18.21
N TYR A 374 6.87 3.01 -19.21
CA TYR A 374 6.31 1.66 -19.27
C TYR A 374 6.79 0.96 -20.52
N VAL A 375 7.29 -0.26 -20.39
CA VAL A 375 7.68 -1.12 -21.52
C VAL A 375 6.77 -2.32 -21.58
N ALA A 376 6.04 -2.46 -22.69
CA ALA A 376 5.29 -3.67 -23.02
C ALA A 376 5.97 -4.41 -24.16
N VAL A 377 5.80 -5.72 -24.17
CA VAL A 377 6.33 -6.64 -25.19
C VAL A 377 5.21 -7.56 -25.65
N ARG A 378 5.08 -7.73 -26.96
CA ARG A 378 4.03 -8.54 -27.57
C ARG A 378 4.11 -9.97 -27.06
N GLY A 379 2.98 -10.50 -26.58
CA GLY A 379 2.92 -11.80 -25.92
C GLY A 379 2.87 -11.71 -24.40
N GLY A 380 3.16 -10.53 -23.83
CA GLY A 380 3.14 -10.26 -22.39
C GLY A 380 4.32 -10.88 -21.64
N ILE A 381 4.57 -10.39 -20.43
CA ILE A 381 5.62 -10.93 -19.56
C ILE A 381 5.02 -12.04 -18.69
N GLU A 382 5.48 -13.27 -18.87
CA GLU A 382 4.88 -14.48 -18.30
C GLU A 382 5.56 -14.91 -17.01
N VAL A 383 5.40 -14.11 -15.96
CA VAL A 383 5.80 -14.49 -14.59
C VAL A 383 4.63 -15.10 -13.82
N GLU A 384 4.91 -15.91 -12.81
CA GLU A 384 3.86 -16.50 -11.97
C GLU A 384 3.07 -15.40 -11.23
N PRO A 385 1.72 -15.39 -11.32
CA PRO A 385 0.91 -14.45 -10.56
C PRO A 385 0.93 -14.80 -9.06
N VAL A 386 1.18 -13.81 -8.22
CA VAL A 386 1.02 -13.91 -6.76
C VAL A 386 -0.29 -13.26 -6.36
N LEU A 387 -1.19 -14.08 -5.82
CA LEU A 387 -2.56 -13.68 -5.45
C LEU A 387 -3.32 -13.06 -6.63
N GLY A 388 -3.24 -13.72 -7.80
CA GLY A 388 -3.95 -13.32 -9.01
C GLY A 388 -3.33 -12.14 -9.78
N SER A 389 -2.16 -11.62 -9.37
CA SER A 389 -1.50 -10.49 -10.03
C SER A 389 0.01 -10.68 -10.14
N ARG A 390 0.60 -10.15 -11.21
CA ARG A 390 2.03 -10.09 -11.50
C ARG A 390 2.71 -8.81 -11.02
N SER A 391 2.00 -7.97 -10.25
CA SER A 391 2.55 -6.71 -9.76
C SER A 391 3.51 -6.85 -8.59
N THR A 392 4.56 -6.06 -8.55
CA THR A 392 5.39 -5.91 -7.33
C THR A 392 4.73 -4.93 -6.35
N ASP A 393 4.34 -5.39 -5.16
CA ASP A 393 3.99 -4.54 -4.02
C ASP A 393 5.24 -4.26 -3.18
N THR A 394 5.74 -3.03 -3.24
CA THR A 394 6.98 -2.64 -2.54
C THR A 394 6.82 -2.47 -1.03
N MET A 395 5.59 -2.29 -0.53
CA MET A 395 5.33 -2.14 0.90
C MET A 395 5.30 -3.52 1.58
N SER A 396 4.58 -4.45 0.97
CA SER A 396 4.38 -5.79 1.53
C SER A 396 5.42 -6.81 1.07
N GLY A 397 6.12 -6.55 -0.05
CA GLY A 397 7.07 -7.49 -0.66
C GLY A 397 6.38 -8.63 -1.40
N LEU A 398 5.14 -8.44 -1.83
CA LEU A 398 4.38 -9.42 -2.61
C LEU A 398 4.62 -9.27 -4.12
N GLY A 399 4.55 -10.38 -4.84
CA GLY A 399 4.78 -10.44 -6.29
C GLY A 399 6.25 -10.55 -6.67
N PRO A 400 6.58 -10.36 -7.96
CA PRO A 400 7.94 -10.47 -8.45
C PRO A 400 8.88 -9.49 -7.75
N ALA A 401 10.12 -9.92 -7.50
CA ALA A 401 11.16 -9.02 -6.97
C ALA A 401 11.46 -7.88 -7.96
N PRO A 402 11.94 -6.72 -7.47
CA PRO A 402 12.48 -5.68 -8.35
C PRO A 402 13.52 -6.23 -9.33
N LEU A 403 13.46 -5.78 -10.58
CA LEU A 403 14.34 -6.28 -11.63
C LEU A 403 15.79 -5.88 -11.36
N ALA A 404 16.69 -6.85 -11.51
CA ALA A 404 18.14 -6.66 -11.41
C ALA A 404 18.84 -6.96 -12.75
N ALA A 405 20.07 -6.49 -12.92
CA ALA A 405 20.90 -6.90 -14.05
C ALA A 405 21.02 -8.43 -14.10
N GLY A 406 20.88 -9.01 -15.29
CA GLY A 406 20.83 -10.45 -15.52
C GLY A 406 19.45 -11.09 -15.33
N SER A 407 18.42 -10.35 -14.90
CA SER A 407 17.05 -10.88 -14.85
C SER A 407 16.58 -11.25 -16.26
N VAL A 408 16.03 -12.45 -16.43
CA VAL A 408 15.47 -12.91 -17.70
C VAL A 408 13.96 -13.00 -17.57
N LEU A 409 13.26 -12.22 -18.39
CA LEU A 409 11.80 -12.11 -18.42
C LEU A 409 11.26 -13.00 -19.53
N PRO A 410 10.57 -14.11 -19.21
CA PRO A 410 9.94 -14.95 -20.24
C PRO A 410 8.81 -14.19 -20.94
N ILE A 411 8.75 -14.30 -22.26
CA ILE A 411 7.67 -13.71 -23.06
C ILE A 411 6.68 -14.80 -23.46
N GLY A 412 5.40 -14.52 -23.22
CA GLY A 412 4.32 -15.45 -23.50
C GLY A 412 4.00 -15.61 -24.98
N GLN A 413 3.11 -16.54 -25.28
CA GLN A 413 2.67 -16.83 -26.65
C GLN A 413 1.90 -15.66 -27.28
N THR A 414 2.03 -15.52 -28.60
CA THR A 414 1.34 -14.47 -29.39
C THR A 414 -0.02 -14.92 -29.96
N THR A 415 -0.41 -16.16 -29.69
CA THR A 415 -1.73 -16.70 -30.04
C THR A 415 -2.85 -15.98 -29.29
N ASN A 416 -3.98 -15.72 -29.96
CA ASN A 416 -5.14 -15.01 -29.39
C ASN A 416 -4.84 -13.60 -28.85
N ARG A 417 -3.78 -12.96 -29.35
CA ARG A 417 -3.46 -11.55 -29.06
C ARG A 417 -4.20 -10.62 -30.01
N HIS A 418 -4.34 -9.36 -29.60
CA HIS A 418 -4.86 -8.32 -30.48
C HIS A 418 -3.86 -8.01 -31.60
N VAL A 419 -4.34 -7.32 -32.63
CA VAL A 419 -3.49 -6.73 -33.66
C VAL A 419 -2.56 -5.72 -32.97
N VAL A 420 -1.30 -5.67 -33.42
CA VAL A 420 -0.34 -4.64 -32.98
C VAL A 420 -0.92 -3.26 -33.29
N GLY A 421 -0.85 -2.33 -32.34
CA GLY A 421 -1.45 -1.02 -32.48
C GLY A 421 -0.78 -0.14 -33.54
N THR A 422 -1.34 1.03 -33.77
CA THR A 422 -0.70 2.13 -34.51
C THR A 422 -0.18 3.17 -33.51
N PRO A 423 0.76 4.06 -33.88
CA PRO A 423 1.16 5.17 -33.01
C PRO A 423 -0.05 5.93 -32.43
N GLU A 424 -0.01 6.24 -31.13
CA GLU A 424 -1.07 6.93 -30.39
C GLU A 424 -0.55 8.23 -29.75
N PRO A 425 -1.38 9.26 -29.54
CA PRO A 425 -1.03 10.38 -28.69
C PRO A 425 -0.74 9.91 -27.26
N SER A 426 0.23 10.53 -26.59
CA SER A 426 0.63 10.12 -25.25
C SER A 426 -0.46 10.25 -24.19
N ALA A 427 -0.49 9.27 -23.29
CA ALA A 427 -1.29 9.31 -22.06
C ALA A 427 -0.69 10.21 -20.95
N LEU A 428 0.57 10.65 -21.08
CA LEU A 428 1.23 11.55 -20.13
C LEU A 428 0.54 12.92 -20.14
N ARG A 429 0.07 13.36 -18.97
CA ARG A 429 -0.64 14.65 -18.78
C ARG A 429 0.14 15.65 -17.93
N VAL A 430 1.45 15.48 -17.81
CA VAL A 430 2.34 16.43 -17.13
C VAL A 430 3.18 17.19 -18.16
N ALA A 431 3.35 18.48 -17.92
CA ALA A 431 4.18 19.37 -18.74
C ALA A 431 5.35 19.92 -17.90
N PRO A 432 6.56 20.07 -18.47
CA PRO A 432 7.69 20.66 -17.77
C PRO A 432 7.42 22.09 -17.30
N GLY A 433 7.82 22.41 -16.07
CA GLY A 433 7.78 23.77 -15.54
C GLY A 433 6.38 24.29 -15.13
N GLU A 434 5.32 23.50 -15.33
CA GLU A 434 3.96 23.86 -14.92
C GLU A 434 3.62 23.28 -13.54
N ALA A 435 2.80 24.00 -12.78
CA ALA A 435 2.25 23.48 -11.55
C ALA A 435 1.17 22.41 -11.85
N ALA A 436 1.32 21.22 -11.28
CA ALA A 436 0.33 20.17 -11.39
C ALA A 436 -0.92 20.54 -10.58
N THR A 437 -2.09 20.48 -11.22
CA THR A 437 -3.37 20.70 -10.55
C THR A 437 -4.08 19.36 -10.37
N LEU A 438 -4.39 18.99 -9.14
CA LEU A 438 -5.06 17.74 -8.78
C LEU A 438 -6.44 18.05 -8.20
N ARG A 439 -7.49 17.45 -8.75
CA ARG A 439 -8.84 17.57 -8.19
C ARG A 439 -8.98 16.65 -6.99
N ILE A 440 -9.59 17.17 -5.92
CA ILE A 440 -9.80 16.47 -4.66
C ILE A 440 -11.26 16.55 -4.21
N THR A 441 -11.75 15.51 -3.56
CA THR A 441 -13.00 15.56 -2.77
C THR A 441 -12.65 15.69 -1.29
N ALA A 442 -13.43 16.43 -0.51
CA ALA A 442 -13.24 16.50 0.93
C ALA A 442 -13.47 15.14 1.61
N GLY A 443 -12.80 14.92 2.74
CA GLY A 443 -13.04 13.79 3.61
C GLY A 443 -12.24 12.51 3.25
N PRO A 444 -12.45 11.43 4.03
CA PRO A 444 -13.55 11.24 4.98
C PRO A 444 -13.38 11.89 6.38
N ARG A 445 -12.24 12.53 6.66
CA ARG A 445 -11.93 13.15 7.96
C ARG A 445 -11.57 14.63 7.85
N ASP A 446 -12.19 15.34 6.91
CA ASP A 446 -12.10 16.79 6.80
C ASP A 446 -12.61 17.50 8.08
N ASP A 447 -13.51 16.85 8.82
CA ASP A 447 -13.99 17.32 10.13
C ASP A 447 -12.92 17.34 11.25
N TRP A 448 -11.74 16.76 11.02
CA TRP A 448 -10.57 16.93 11.88
C TRP A 448 -9.79 18.22 11.61
N PHE A 449 -10.10 18.94 10.54
CA PHE A 449 -9.40 20.15 10.11
C PHE A 449 -10.35 21.34 9.91
N GLY A 450 -11.63 21.08 9.65
CA GLY A 450 -12.65 22.09 9.38
C GLY A 450 -12.42 22.85 8.08
N ALA A 451 -13.26 23.87 7.84
CA ALA A 451 -13.18 24.71 6.65
C ALA A 451 -11.81 25.37 6.49
N ALA A 452 -11.22 25.87 7.58
CA ALA A 452 -9.91 26.52 7.56
C ALA A 452 -8.78 25.58 7.08
N GLY A 453 -8.86 24.28 7.40
CA GLY A 453 -7.89 23.31 6.92
C GLY A 453 -8.04 23.00 5.43
N LEU A 454 -9.28 22.87 4.93
CA LEU A 454 -9.54 22.70 3.50
C LEU A 454 -9.14 23.94 2.70
N GLU A 455 -9.49 25.13 3.18
CA GLU A 455 -9.07 26.41 2.57
C GLU A 455 -7.55 26.52 2.51
N ARG A 456 -6.84 26.12 3.56
CA ARG A 456 -5.38 26.06 3.57
C ARG A 456 -4.84 25.06 2.55
N LEU A 457 -5.39 23.85 2.52
CA LEU A 457 -4.98 22.80 1.57
C LEU A 457 -5.09 23.26 0.11
N THR A 458 -6.19 23.93 -0.25
CA THR A 458 -6.45 24.39 -1.63
C THR A 458 -5.86 25.77 -1.95
N GLY A 459 -5.70 26.62 -0.93
CA GLY A 459 -5.28 28.02 -1.09
C GLY A 459 -3.78 28.21 -1.27
N GLN A 460 -2.97 27.22 -0.90
CA GLN A 460 -1.51 27.28 -1.01
C GLN A 460 -0.94 26.33 -2.06
N LYS A 461 0.34 26.53 -2.38
CA LYS A 461 1.13 25.61 -3.21
C LYS A 461 1.82 24.60 -2.31
N TRP A 462 2.00 23.39 -2.85
CA TRP A 462 2.76 22.31 -2.23
C TRP A 462 3.91 21.91 -3.16
N LEU A 463 4.95 21.29 -2.61
CA LEU A 463 6.04 20.71 -3.40
C LEU A 463 6.05 19.18 -3.25
N ALA A 464 6.33 18.48 -4.35
CA ALA A 464 6.64 17.05 -4.29
C ALA A 464 8.00 16.83 -3.60
N SER A 465 8.01 16.06 -2.51
CA SER A 465 9.25 15.73 -1.79
C SER A 465 10.09 14.68 -2.54
N SER A 466 11.41 14.75 -2.37
CA SER A 466 12.34 13.69 -2.80
C SER A 466 12.18 12.38 -2.04
N ALA A 467 11.50 12.39 -0.89
CA ALA A 467 11.20 11.18 -0.12
C ALA A 467 10.04 10.36 -0.71
N SER A 468 9.46 10.76 -1.84
CA SER A 468 8.28 10.14 -2.45
C SER A 468 8.57 8.81 -3.14
N ASP A 469 7.61 7.88 -3.03
CA ASP A 469 7.72 6.52 -3.55
C ASP A 469 6.34 5.98 -4.02
N ARG A 470 6.25 4.67 -4.27
CA ARG A 470 4.98 4.02 -4.69
C ARG A 470 3.93 3.93 -3.58
N ILE A 471 4.33 4.08 -2.32
CA ILE A 471 3.41 4.10 -1.18
C ILE A 471 2.71 5.46 -1.15
N GLY A 472 3.47 6.55 -1.31
CA GLY A 472 2.87 7.87 -1.40
C GLY A 472 3.79 9.01 -1.83
N LEU A 473 3.17 10.01 -2.44
CA LEU A 473 3.75 11.31 -2.74
C LEU A 473 3.68 12.19 -1.49
N ARG A 474 4.84 12.50 -0.90
CA ARG A 474 4.92 13.33 0.31
C ARG A 474 4.99 14.79 -0.09
N LEU A 475 4.19 15.62 0.57
CA LEU A 475 4.12 17.04 0.28
C LEU A 475 4.98 17.86 1.25
N GLU A 476 5.67 18.83 0.71
CA GLU A 476 6.44 19.83 1.45
C GLU A 476 5.88 21.22 1.19
N LEU A 477 6.22 22.15 2.08
CA LEU A 477 5.91 23.56 1.90
C LEU A 477 7.00 24.21 1.04
N PRO A 478 6.65 25.10 0.10
CA PRO A 478 7.64 25.88 -0.61
C PRO A 478 8.36 26.85 0.35
N ASP A 479 9.67 26.92 0.22
CA ASP A 479 10.52 27.83 1.01
C ASP A 479 10.27 29.31 0.67
N GLY A 480 10.62 30.20 1.61
CA GLY A 480 10.90 31.61 1.31
C GLY A 480 9.80 32.63 1.60
N ALA A 481 8.59 32.22 1.95
CA ALA A 481 7.55 33.17 2.38
C ALA A 481 7.60 33.40 3.91
N LYS A 482 7.57 34.67 4.35
CA LYS A 482 7.57 35.08 5.76
C LYS A 482 6.30 35.87 6.08
N GLY A 483 5.88 35.86 7.35
CA GLY A 483 4.71 36.59 7.83
C GLY A 483 3.40 35.81 7.69
N SER A 484 2.26 36.50 7.85
CA SER A 484 0.92 35.88 7.87
C SER A 484 0.48 35.24 6.54
N ALA A 485 1.20 35.53 5.44
CA ALA A 485 0.97 34.93 4.12
C ALA A 485 1.89 33.72 3.83
N ALA A 486 2.71 33.29 4.80
CA ALA A 486 3.58 32.12 4.62
C ALA A 486 2.76 30.82 4.52
N PRO A 487 3.14 29.88 3.64
CA PRO A 487 2.62 28.51 3.66
C PRO A 487 2.81 27.92 5.06
N ALA A 488 1.81 27.18 5.52
CA ALA A 488 1.86 26.52 6.81
C ALA A 488 1.34 25.09 6.70
N SER A 489 1.78 24.23 7.61
CA SER A 489 1.25 22.88 7.74
C SER A 489 -0.22 22.92 8.19
N LEU A 490 -0.93 21.82 7.95
CA LEU A 490 -2.32 21.67 8.36
C LEU A 490 -2.40 21.39 9.86
N ALA A 491 -3.17 22.19 10.59
CA ALA A 491 -3.43 22.00 12.00
C ALA A 491 -4.74 21.22 12.21
N ARG A 492 -4.68 20.19 13.07
CA ARG A 492 -5.89 19.48 13.51
C ARG A 492 -6.67 20.38 14.48
N ILE A 493 -7.99 20.31 14.40
CA ILE A 493 -8.92 20.95 15.36
C ILE A 493 -9.48 19.93 16.37
N ARG A 494 -9.18 18.64 16.18
CA ARG A 494 -9.54 17.55 17.09
C ARG A 494 -8.29 16.93 17.68
N GLU A 495 -8.35 16.70 18.98
CA GLU A 495 -7.33 16.00 19.76
C GLU A 495 -7.57 14.48 19.77
N GLY A 496 -6.54 13.73 20.14
CA GLY A 496 -6.61 12.27 20.30
C GLY A 496 -6.19 11.46 19.07
N GLU A 497 -6.29 10.14 19.21
CA GLU A 497 -5.95 9.19 18.14
C GLU A 497 -7.19 8.77 17.34
N LEU A 498 -7.04 8.70 16.02
CA LEU A 498 -8.03 8.11 15.15
C LEU A 498 -7.85 6.58 15.17
N LYS A 499 -8.91 5.84 15.50
CA LYS A 499 -8.92 4.38 15.34
C LYS A 499 -8.66 4.05 13.88
N SER A 500 -7.89 2.99 13.63
CA SER A 500 -7.55 2.58 12.27
C SER A 500 -8.81 2.40 11.43
N GLU A 501 -8.80 2.98 10.24
CA GLU A 501 -9.88 2.92 9.26
C GLU A 501 -9.33 2.57 7.88
N GLY A 502 -10.18 2.06 7.00
CA GLY A 502 -9.78 1.74 5.63
C GLY A 502 -9.40 3.01 4.86
N VAL A 503 -8.31 2.95 4.09
CA VAL A 503 -7.86 4.04 3.22
C VAL A 503 -7.75 3.57 1.77
N VAL A 504 -7.72 4.53 0.84
CA VAL A 504 -7.67 4.26 -0.61
C VAL A 504 -6.52 5.03 -1.27
N ALA A 505 -6.03 4.52 -2.41
CA ALA A 505 -5.19 5.30 -3.31
C ALA A 505 -5.90 6.62 -3.64
N GLY A 506 -5.16 7.73 -3.52
CA GLY A 506 -5.68 9.08 -3.60
C GLY A 506 -5.92 9.77 -2.27
N SER A 507 -5.96 9.05 -1.15
CA SER A 507 -6.13 9.66 0.18
C SER A 507 -4.98 10.63 0.50
N LEU A 508 -5.31 11.87 0.87
CA LEU A 508 -4.40 12.85 1.45
C LEU A 508 -4.42 12.69 2.97
N GLN A 509 -3.61 11.77 3.46
CA GLN A 509 -3.48 11.52 4.89
C GLN A 509 -2.58 12.59 5.54
N VAL A 510 -2.94 13.07 6.72
CA VAL A 510 -2.22 14.14 7.42
C VAL A 510 -1.68 13.63 8.76
N PRO A 511 -0.38 13.29 8.85
CA PRO A 511 0.29 12.93 10.09
C PRO A 511 0.36 14.11 11.09
N PRO A 512 0.88 13.90 12.31
CA PRO A 512 1.05 14.96 13.31
C PRO A 512 1.90 16.15 12.86
N SER A 513 2.79 15.97 11.88
CA SER A 513 3.56 17.06 11.26
C SER A 513 2.69 18.08 10.52
N GLY A 514 1.45 17.72 10.16
CA GLY A 514 0.56 18.55 9.35
C GLY A 514 0.93 18.61 7.86
N LEU A 515 1.94 17.86 7.41
CA LEU A 515 2.34 17.76 6.01
C LEU A 515 1.66 16.56 5.35
N PRO A 516 0.79 16.75 4.33
CA PRO A 516 0.04 15.64 3.75
C PRO A 516 0.93 14.63 3.02
N VAL A 517 0.50 13.36 3.05
CA VAL A 517 0.99 12.29 2.20
C VAL A 517 -0.16 11.83 1.30
N LEU A 518 0.01 11.95 -0.01
CA LEU A 518 -0.92 11.42 -1.00
C LEU A 518 -0.61 9.95 -1.26
N PHE A 519 -1.50 9.05 -0.86
CA PHE A 519 -1.35 7.62 -1.07
C PHE A 519 -1.46 7.21 -2.54
N LEU A 520 -0.51 6.38 -2.99
CA LEU A 520 -0.40 5.87 -4.36
C LEU A 520 -0.63 4.35 -4.39
N ALA A 521 -0.16 3.62 -5.41
CA ALA A 521 -0.54 2.24 -5.68
C ALA A 521 -0.22 1.25 -4.56
N ASP A 522 0.88 1.42 -3.83
CA ASP A 522 1.33 0.50 -2.77
C ASP A 522 0.97 1.03 -1.36
N HIS A 523 -0.07 1.85 -1.25
CA HIS A 523 -0.51 2.41 0.02
C HIS A 523 -0.94 1.33 1.04
N PRO A 524 -0.84 1.59 2.36
CA PRO A 524 -1.39 0.70 3.37
C PRO A 524 -2.90 0.60 3.24
N VAL A 525 -3.51 -0.54 3.56
CA VAL A 525 -4.97 -0.71 3.41
C VAL A 525 -5.76 -0.06 4.55
N THR A 526 -5.16 0.05 5.74
CA THR A 526 -5.70 0.80 6.88
C THR A 526 -4.73 1.89 7.35
N GLY A 527 -5.25 2.92 8.01
CA GLY A 527 -4.45 4.00 8.58
C GLY A 527 -5.07 4.61 9.82
N GLY A 528 -4.23 5.11 10.74
CA GLY A 528 -4.64 5.75 12.00
C GLY A 528 -4.49 7.27 12.00
N TYR A 529 -4.26 7.89 10.84
CA TYR A 529 -4.20 9.35 10.69
C TYR A 529 -5.34 9.84 9.81
N PRO A 530 -5.92 11.02 10.11
CA PRO A 530 -7.06 11.54 9.39
C PRO A 530 -6.71 11.87 7.95
N VAL A 531 -7.61 11.48 7.05
CA VAL A 531 -7.58 11.82 5.63
C VAL A 531 -8.44 13.07 5.41
N ILE A 532 -7.79 14.20 5.13
CA ILE A 532 -8.49 15.49 4.96
C ILE A 532 -9.26 15.54 3.64
N ALA A 533 -8.76 14.88 2.61
CA ALA A 533 -9.33 14.86 1.27
C ALA A 533 -8.80 13.65 0.48
N ALA A 534 -9.38 13.38 -0.68
CA ALA A 534 -8.91 12.35 -1.60
C ALA A 534 -8.83 12.87 -3.04
N VAL A 535 -7.70 12.64 -3.71
CA VAL A 535 -7.52 12.93 -5.14
C VAL A 535 -8.41 12.03 -5.97
N VAL A 536 -9.07 12.60 -6.98
CA VAL A 536 -9.93 11.82 -7.87
C VAL A 536 -9.09 10.79 -8.65
N PRO A 537 -9.59 9.55 -8.87
CA PRO A 537 -8.81 8.49 -9.52
C PRO A 537 -8.24 8.90 -10.89
N GLU A 538 -8.95 9.77 -11.61
CA GLU A 538 -8.54 10.26 -12.92
C GLU A 538 -7.29 11.14 -12.84
N ASP A 539 -6.91 11.70 -11.70
CA ASP A 539 -5.72 12.57 -11.53
C ASP A 539 -4.55 11.83 -10.86
N LEU A 540 -4.74 10.60 -10.36
CA LEU A 540 -3.64 9.79 -9.80
C LEU A 540 -2.50 9.52 -10.79
N PRO A 541 -2.77 9.24 -12.09
CA PRO A 541 -1.69 9.13 -13.08
C PRO A 541 -0.83 10.40 -13.19
N VAL A 542 -1.41 11.59 -12.99
CA VAL A 542 -0.64 12.86 -12.99
C VAL A 542 0.25 12.89 -11.75
N ALA A 543 -0.31 12.61 -10.56
CA ALA A 543 0.43 12.60 -9.30
C ALA A 543 1.63 11.63 -9.33
N ALA A 544 1.45 10.46 -9.95
CA ALA A 544 2.47 9.43 -10.10
C ALA A 544 3.66 9.84 -10.98
N GLN A 545 3.49 10.87 -11.80
CA GLN A 545 4.47 11.36 -12.77
C GLN A 545 5.21 12.61 -12.28
N LEU A 546 4.95 13.11 -11.07
CA LEU A 546 5.51 14.37 -10.57
C LEU A 546 6.91 14.18 -9.96
N PRO A 547 7.99 14.71 -10.58
CA PRO A 547 9.31 14.65 -9.98
C PRO A 547 9.43 15.51 -8.72
N PRO A 548 10.42 15.23 -7.85
CA PRO A 548 10.72 16.06 -6.68
C PRO A 548 10.89 17.54 -7.07
N GLY A 549 10.38 18.44 -6.21
CA GLY A 549 10.36 19.88 -6.46
C GLY A 549 9.20 20.37 -7.33
N THR A 550 8.39 19.47 -7.91
CA THR A 550 7.22 19.89 -8.69
C THR A 550 6.20 20.61 -7.81
N THR A 551 5.73 21.76 -8.28
CA THR A 551 4.66 22.50 -7.60
C THR A 551 3.30 21.83 -7.83
N ILE A 552 2.53 21.67 -6.77
CA ILE A 552 1.21 21.05 -6.76
C ILE A 552 0.18 22.06 -6.23
N ARG A 553 -1.00 22.06 -6.83
CA ARG A 553 -2.20 22.76 -6.37
C ARG A 553 -3.37 21.80 -6.31
N PHE A 554 -4.26 22.01 -5.35
CA PHE A 554 -5.47 21.22 -5.19
C PHE A 554 -6.71 22.05 -5.55
N VAL A 555 -7.64 21.44 -6.26
CA VAL A 555 -8.96 22.01 -6.57
C VAL A 555 -10.02 21.13 -5.95
N LEU A 556 -10.82 21.70 -5.05
CA LEU A 556 -11.92 20.98 -4.43
C LEU A 556 -13.05 20.79 -5.46
N VAL A 557 -13.53 19.55 -5.55
CA VAL A 557 -14.66 19.16 -6.39
C VAL A 557 -15.68 18.41 -5.57
N ASP A 558 -16.93 18.50 -5.99
CA ASP A 558 -18.03 17.80 -5.37
C ASP A 558 -17.97 16.29 -5.72
N PRO A 559 -18.05 15.38 -4.73
CA PRO A 559 -17.92 13.94 -4.97
C PRO A 559 -19.06 13.35 -5.81
N ASP A 560 -20.22 14.02 -5.89
CA ASP A 560 -21.43 13.57 -6.61
C ASP A 560 -21.51 14.09 -8.05
N THR A 561 -21.00 15.29 -8.33
CA THR A 561 -21.03 15.95 -9.66
C THR A 561 -19.65 16.12 -10.33
N LEU A 562 -18.54 16.12 -9.58
CA LEU A 562 -17.16 16.47 -10.01
C LEU A 562 -17.01 17.93 -10.47
N GLN A 563 -18.03 18.75 -10.23
CA GLN A 563 -17.94 20.19 -10.47
C GLN A 563 -17.05 20.82 -9.40
N ALA A 564 -16.29 21.83 -9.79
CA ALA A 564 -15.51 22.61 -8.84
C ALA A 564 -16.46 23.22 -7.81
N THR A 565 -16.24 22.91 -6.53
CA THR A 565 -16.92 23.60 -5.45
C THR A 565 -16.18 24.92 -5.27
N GLY A 566 -16.83 26.04 -5.57
CA GLY A 566 -16.24 27.35 -5.32
C GLY A 566 -15.73 27.40 -3.88
N THR A 567 -14.49 27.86 -3.69
CA THR A 567 -14.05 28.30 -2.36
C THR A 567 -15.06 29.34 -1.91
N ALA A 568 -15.76 29.10 -0.79
CA ALA A 568 -16.73 30.04 -0.26
C ALA A 568 -16.08 31.43 -0.17
N GLY A 569 -16.48 32.34 -1.05
CA GLY A 569 -15.87 33.66 -1.15
C GLY A 569 -15.88 34.25 -2.56
N ALA A 570 -17.08 34.54 -3.09
CA ALA A 570 -17.37 35.70 -3.96
C ALA A 570 -18.79 35.60 -4.54
N THR A 571 -19.83 35.70 -3.70
CA THR A 571 -21.10 36.28 -4.17
C THR A 571 -20.93 37.79 -4.20
N THR A 572 -20.41 38.33 -5.29
CA THR A 572 -20.69 39.73 -5.64
C THR A 572 -22.11 39.77 -6.19
N SER A 573 -23.05 40.14 -5.33
CA SER A 573 -24.36 40.62 -5.74
C SER A 573 -24.17 41.83 -6.67
N LEU A 574 -24.44 41.65 -7.95
CA LEU A 574 -24.70 42.74 -8.89
C LEU A 574 -26.18 42.69 -9.25
N GLU A 575 -27.03 43.04 -8.27
CA GLU A 575 -28.33 43.63 -8.57
C GLU A 575 -28.20 45.14 -8.35
N GLY A 576 -27.91 45.85 -9.43
CA GLY A 576 -28.19 47.27 -9.55
C GLY A 576 -29.52 47.43 -10.29
N PRO A 577 -30.47 48.24 -9.80
CA PRO A 577 -31.74 48.44 -10.47
C PRO A 577 -31.52 49.29 -11.73
N ARG A 578 -32.15 48.91 -12.84
CA ARG A 578 -32.31 49.83 -13.98
C ARG A 578 -33.74 50.38 -13.99
N PRO A 579 -33.92 51.69 -14.24
CA PRO A 579 -35.21 52.35 -14.39
C PRO A 579 -35.95 51.94 -15.67
#